data_AF-A0A6N4WCH1-F1
#
_entry.id   AF-A0A6N4WCH1-F1
#
_cell.length_a   1.000
_cell.length_b   1.000
_cell.length_c   1.000
_cell.angle_alpha   90.00
_cell.angle_beta   90.00
_cell.angle_gamma   90.00
#
_symmetry.space_group_name_H-M   'P 1'
#
loop_
_entity.id
_entity.type
_entity.pdbx_description
1 polymer ?
#
loop_
_entity_poly.entity_id
_entity_poly.type
_entity_poly.pdbx_seq_one_letter_code
_entity_poly.pdbx_strand_id
1 'polypeptide(L)'
;MALAHILRVDAHLHHCLPADSDLCQAIAVLARAHQDAIWARTKAHNELRSLLRDFYPTFLATFTGRFALGISRPEARAILAVAPTPAHAMKLTVTRISAALRRAGRSRGIDEAANDIKANVRTPQLRQPLRIEAALGKHALALLAVLDTACANVDELGQAAAELFQTHPDHAIITSFPGLADSTGARVLAEIGDDRARFADARA
;
A
#
# COMPACT_ATOMS: atom_id res chain seq x y z
N MET A 1 -17.61 38.07 20.48
CA MET A 1 -18.09 39.17 19.62
C MET A 1 -17.69 39.02 18.14
N ALA A 2 -16.53 38.42 17.80
CA ALA A 2 -16.13 38.22 16.40
C ALA A 2 -16.99 37.18 15.63
N LEU A 3 -17.24 35.98 16.19
CA LEU A 3 -18.03 34.94 15.50
C LEU A 3 -19.46 35.37 15.15
N ALA A 4 -20.15 36.04 16.08
CA ALA A 4 -21.50 36.55 15.84
C ALA A 4 -21.54 37.69 14.80
N HIS A 5 -20.43 38.41 14.62
CA HIS A 5 -20.33 39.44 13.59
C HIS A 5 -20.12 38.84 12.21
N ILE A 6 -19.27 37.80 12.10
CA ILE A 6 -19.04 37.01 10.88
C ILE A 6 -20.35 36.42 10.37
N LEU A 7 -21.13 35.76 11.25
CA LEU A 7 -22.43 35.21 10.86
C LEU A 7 -23.48 36.27 10.47
N ARG A 8 -23.32 37.53 10.88
CA ARG A 8 -24.27 38.60 10.58
C ARG A 8 -23.94 39.35 9.29
N VAL A 9 -22.66 39.58 9.03
CA VAL A 9 -22.18 40.40 7.89
C VAL A 9 -21.75 39.52 6.72
N ASP A 10 -21.09 38.41 7.02
CA ASP A 10 -20.42 37.56 6.03
C ASP A 10 -21.18 36.25 5.79
N ALA A 11 -22.42 36.09 6.29
CA ALA A 11 -23.22 34.88 6.07
C ALA A 11 -23.32 34.48 4.58
N HIS A 12 -23.40 35.46 3.69
CA HIS A 12 -23.44 35.26 2.24
C HIS A 12 -22.11 34.76 1.64
N LEU A 13 -20.99 34.85 2.38
CA LEU A 13 -19.67 34.34 2.01
C LEU A 13 -19.42 32.92 2.57
N HIS A 14 -20.34 32.39 3.38
CA HIS A 14 -20.21 31.09 4.03
C HIS A 14 -21.26 30.11 3.53
N HIS A 15 -20.85 28.86 3.32
CA HIS A 15 -21.76 27.76 3.01
C HIS A 15 -22.14 27.02 4.29
N CYS A 16 -23.40 26.57 4.38
CA CYS A 16 -23.79 25.62 5.42
C CYS A 16 -22.94 24.35 5.29
N LEU A 17 -22.59 23.76 6.43
CA LEU A 17 -21.98 22.44 6.41
C LEU A 17 -22.99 21.43 5.85
N PRO A 18 -22.55 20.53 4.95
CA PRO A 18 -23.40 19.45 4.47
C PRO A 18 -23.92 18.60 5.63
N ALA A 19 -25.17 18.17 5.54
CA ALA A 19 -25.80 17.28 6.50
C ALA A 19 -25.52 15.80 6.16
N ASP A 20 -24.25 15.48 5.95
CA ASP A 20 -23.82 14.11 5.62
C ASP A 20 -24.10 13.16 6.79
N SER A 21 -24.56 11.94 6.49
CA SER A 21 -24.85 10.93 7.52
C SER A 21 -23.59 10.49 8.25
N ASP A 22 -23.76 10.02 9.49
CA ASP A 22 -22.69 9.43 10.31
C ASP A 22 -21.98 8.29 9.57
N LEU A 23 -22.72 7.52 8.76
CA LEU A 23 -22.18 6.44 7.93
C LEU A 23 -21.27 6.98 6.83
N CYS A 24 -21.71 8.01 6.10
CA CYS A 24 -20.89 8.65 5.08
C CYS A 24 -19.61 9.27 5.68
N GLN A 25 -19.72 9.92 6.83
CA GLN A 25 -18.57 10.48 7.55
C GLN A 25 -17.58 9.38 8.01
N ALA A 26 -18.08 8.25 8.51
CA ALA A 26 -17.23 7.12 8.89
C ALA A 26 -16.52 6.48 7.67
N ILE A 27 -17.23 6.34 6.54
CA ILE A 27 -16.63 5.92 5.27
C ILE A 27 -15.55 6.91 4.85
N ALA A 28 -15.78 8.23 4.99
CA ALA A 28 -14.81 9.25 4.63
C ALA A 28 -13.51 9.15 5.45
N VAL A 29 -13.62 8.91 6.76
CA VAL A 29 -12.46 8.67 7.63
C VAL A 29 -11.64 7.48 7.14
N LEU A 30 -12.28 6.33 6.86
CA LEU A 30 -11.58 5.13 6.40
C LEU A 30 -11.01 5.27 4.99
N ALA A 31 -11.76 5.86 4.06
CA ALA A 31 -11.33 6.09 2.69
C ALA A 31 -10.10 7.00 2.64
N ARG A 32 -10.08 8.06 3.47
CA ARG A 32 -8.93 8.95 3.58
C ARG A 32 -7.73 8.24 4.20
N ALA A 33 -7.94 7.51 5.30
CA ALA A 33 -6.88 6.74 5.94
C ALA A 33 -6.26 5.70 4.99
N HIS A 34 -7.08 5.02 4.19
CA HIS A 34 -6.62 4.08 3.17
C HIS A 34 -5.75 4.77 2.10
N GLN A 35 -6.14 5.96 1.63
CA GLN A 35 -5.34 6.75 0.70
C GLN A 35 -3.99 7.17 1.31
N ASP A 36 -3.99 7.65 2.55
CA ASP A 36 -2.76 8.01 3.25
C ASP A 36 -1.85 6.79 3.47
N ALA A 37 -2.42 5.61 3.74
CA ALA A 37 -1.69 4.35 3.84
C ALA A 37 -1.03 3.96 2.50
N ILE A 38 -1.70 4.18 1.36
CA ILE A 38 -1.13 3.93 0.02
C ILE A 38 0.12 4.81 -0.20
N TRP A 39 0.08 6.07 0.24
CA TRP A 39 1.22 6.97 0.18
C TRP A 39 2.34 6.53 1.12
N ALA A 40 2.01 6.14 2.35
CA ALA A 40 2.97 5.61 3.30
C ALA A 40 3.69 4.36 2.77
N ARG A 41 2.96 3.42 2.16
CA ARG A 41 3.53 2.24 1.49
C ARG A 41 4.46 2.63 0.34
N THR A 42 4.08 3.62 -0.47
CA THR A 42 4.93 4.12 -1.57
C THR A 42 6.24 4.72 -1.04
N LYS A 43 6.17 5.49 0.05
CA LYS A 43 7.36 6.04 0.73
C LYS A 43 8.26 4.91 1.26
N ALA A 44 7.72 3.98 2.04
CA ALA A 44 8.46 2.86 2.62
C ALA A 44 9.11 1.98 1.53
N HIS A 45 8.39 1.73 0.44
CA HIS A 45 8.93 1.02 -0.73
C HIS A 45 10.14 1.74 -1.31
N ASN A 46 10.03 3.06 -1.53
CA ASN A 46 11.10 3.83 -2.14
C ASN A 46 12.34 3.92 -1.26
N GLU A 47 12.17 4.02 0.05
CA GLU A 47 13.26 4.03 1.02
C GLU A 47 14.03 2.71 1.00
N LEU A 48 13.32 1.57 1.11
CA LEU A 48 13.93 0.25 1.03
C LEU A 48 14.60 0.03 -0.34
N ARG A 49 13.93 0.40 -1.42
CA ARG A 49 14.46 0.28 -2.79
C ARG A 49 15.73 1.09 -2.96
N SER A 50 15.81 2.29 -2.40
CA SER A 50 17.01 3.12 -2.45
C SER A 50 18.18 2.42 -1.80
N LEU A 51 18.01 1.92 -0.56
CA LEU A 51 19.06 1.19 0.15
C LEU A 51 19.51 -0.06 -0.64
N LEU A 52 18.57 -0.88 -1.12
CA LEU A 52 18.89 -2.09 -1.86
C LEU A 52 19.63 -1.81 -3.18
N ARG A 53 19.40 -0.66 -3.80
CA ARG A 53 20.11 -0.27 -5.03
C ARG A 53 21.61 -0.08 -4.79
N ASP A 54 21.99 0.36 -3.59
CA ASP A 54 23.38 0.68 -3.26
C ASP A 54 24.23 -0.57 -2.97
N PHE A 55 23.64 -1.68 -2.50
CA PHE A 55 24.42 -2.87 -2.09
C PHE A 55 23.87 -4.22 -2.56
N TYR A 56 22.61 -4.30 -2.98
CA TYR A 56 21.95 -5.55 -3.36
C TYR A 56 21.12 -5.44 -4.65
N PRO A 57 21.69 -4.92 -5.75
CA PRO A 57 20.96 -4.67 -6.98
C PRO A 57 20.38 -5.94 -7.65
N THR A 58 21.00 -7.12 -7.47
CA THR A 58 20.47 -8.37 -8.05
C THR A 58 19.16 -8.80 -7.41
N PHE A 59 18.97 -8.50 -6.11
CA PHE A 59 17.69 -8.73 -5.45
C PHE A 59 16.59 -7.90 -6.09
N LEU A 60 16.83 -6.59 -6.26
CA LEU A 60 15.88 -5.72 -6.96
C LEU A 60 15.58 -6.28 -8.35
N ALA A 61 16.61 -6.52 -9.17
CA ALA A 61 16.45 -7.04 -10.53
C ALA A 61 15.63 -8.36 -10.60
N THR A 62 15.72 -9.22 -9.59
CA THR A 62 14.94 -10.47 -9.52
C THR A 62 13.43 -10.22 -9.46
N PHE A 63 13.02 -9.15 -8.76
CA PHE A 63 11.63 -8.80 -8.50
C PHE A 63 11.14 -7.56 -9.27
N THR A 64 12.01 -6.86 -10.01
CA THR A 64 11.64 -5.81 -10.96
C THR A 64 11.10 -6.44 -12.25
N GLY A 65 10.05 -5.87 -12.84
CA GLY A 65 9.55 -6.27 -14.16
C GLY A 65 8.58 -7.46 -14.18
N ARG A 66 8.50 -8.27 -13.11
CA ARG A 66 7.50 -9.35 -13.03
C ARG A 66 6.11 -8.88 -12.59
N PHE A 67 6.00 -7.83 -11.77
CA PHE A 67 4.72 -7.34 -11.24
C PHE A 67 4.75 -5.84 -10.89
N ALA A 68 3.59 -5.18 -10.96
CA ALA A 68 3.42 -3.75 -10.66
C ALA A 68 3.89 -3.32 -9.25
N LEU A 69 3.92 -4.24 -8.28
CA LEU A 69 4.29 -3.96 -6.88
C LEU A 69 5.75 -4.25 -6.54
N GLY A 70 6.55 -4.86 -7.44
CA GLY A 70 7.99 -5.11 -7.22
C GLY A 70 8.30 -5.74 -5.85
N ILE A 71 9.19 -5.10 -5.09
CA ILE A 71 9.57 -5.53 -3.72
C ILE A 71 8.46 -5.39 -2.67
N SER A 72 7.35 -4.72 -3.00
CA SER A 72 6.16 -4.70 -2.14
C SER A 72 5.31 -5.96 -2.30
N ARG A 73 5.65 -6.92 -3.16
CA ARG A 73 4.99 -8.23 -3.22
C ARG A 73 5.27 -9.04 -1.95
N PRO A 74 4.29 -9.78 -1.39
CA PRO A 74 4.51 -10.64 -0.23
C PRO A 74 5.66 -11.64 -0.42
N GLU A 75 5.80 -12.20 -1.62
CA GLU A 75 6.89 -13.14 -1.93
C GLU A 75 8.26 -12.46 -1.86
N ALA A 76 8.40 -11.26 -2.44
CA ALA A 76 9.64 -10.52 -2.40
C ALA A 76 10.03 -10.17 -0.96
N ARG A 77 9.08 -9.67 -0.17
CA ARG A 77 9.27 -9.36 1.25
C ARG A 77 9.68 -10.60 2.06
N ALA A 78 9.02 -11.73 1.82
CA ALA A 78 9.35 -13.01 2.47
C ALA A 78 10.75 -13.53 2.11
N ILE A 79 11.20 -13.37 0.85
CA ILE A 79 12.56 -13.75 0.44
C ILE A 79 13.60 -12.79 1.04
N LEU A 80 13.34 -11.48 1.04
CA LEU A 80 14.26 -10.52 1.63
C LEU A 80 14.45 -10.76 3.13
N ALA A 81 13.37 -11.11 3.85
CA ALA A 81 13.41 -11.45 5.27
C ALA A 81 14.33 -12.65 5.57
N VAL A 82 14.40 -13.65 4.68
CA VAL A 82 15.27 -14.82 4.87
C VAL A 82 16.68 -14.63 4.29
N ALA A 83 16.86 -13.69 3.36
CA ALA A 83 18.14 -13.39 2.74
C ALA A 83 18.33 -11.88 2.52
N PRO A 84 18.61 -11.12 3.59
CA PRO A 84 18.68 -9.65 3.54
C PRO A 84 19.95 -9.12 2.87
N THR A 85 20.90 -9.99 2.52
CA THR A 85 22.17 -9.60 1.88
C THR A 85 22.58 -10.59 0.79
N PRO A 86 23.47 -10.19 -0.13
CA PRO A 86 24.02 -11.10 -1.14
C PRO A 86 24.69 -12.33 -0.51
N ALA A 87 25.38 -12.17 0.63
CA ALA A 87 25.99 -13.28 1.37
C ALA A 87 24.96 -14.31 1.86
N HIS A 88 23.78 -13.86 2.30
CA HIS A 88 22.69 -14.75 2.67
C HIS A 88 22.07 -15.43 1.44
N ALA A 89 21.97 -14.72 0.31
CA ALA A 89 21.47 -15.25 -0.96
C ALA A 89 22.27 -16.48 -1.43
N MET A 90 23.60 -16.43 -1.28
CA MET A 90 24.49 -17.56 -1.60
C MET A 90 24.23 -18.80 -0.76
N LYS A 91 23.64 -18.66 0.42
CA LYS A 91 23.29 -19.76 1.34
C LYS A 91 21.85 -20.24 1.18
N LEU A 92 21.02 -19.57 0.36
CA LEU A 92 19.63 -19.98 0.14
C LEU A 92 19.53 -21.32 -0.59
N THR A 93 18.74 -22.23 -0.03
CA THR A 93 18.34 -23.47 -0.70
C THR A 93 16.99 -23.28 -1.39
N VAL A 94 16.71 -24.11 -2.41
CA VAL A 94 15.40 -24.13 -3.08
C VAL A 94 14.30 -24.40 -2.06
N THR A 95 14.51 -25.36 -1.14
CA THR A 95 13.56 -25.70 -0.09
C THR A 95 13.20 -24.51 0.81
N ARG A 96 14.18 -23.69 1.22
CA ARG A 96 13.94 -22.51 2.05
C ARG A 96 13.21 -21.42 1.28
N ILE A 97 13.50 -21.25 -0.01
CA ILE A 97 12.77 -20.32 -0.88
C ILE A 97 11.33 -20.79 -1.06
N SER A 98 11.10 -22.05 -1.44
CA SER A 98 9.76 -22.63 -1.58
C SER A 98 8.94 -22.49 -0.29
N ALA A 99 9.54 -22.69 0.88
CA ALA A 99 8.87 -22.51 2.17
C ALA A 99 8.48 -21.04 2.43
N ALA A 100 9.35 -20.08 2.08
CA ALA A 100 9.04 -18.66 2.18
C ALA A 100 7.94 -18.23 1.20
N LEU A 101 7.95 -18.75 -0.04
CA LEU A 101 6.89 -18.49 -1.02
C LEU A 101 5.52 -19.03 -0.57
N ARG A 102 5.47 -20.24 0.00
CA ARG A 102 4.23 -20.80 0.57
C ARG A 102 3.68 -19.95 1.70
N ARG A 103 4.53 -19.51 2.64
CA ARG A 103 4.13 -18.61 3.72
C ARG A 103 3.64 -17.26 3.21
N ALA A 104 4.15 -16.79 2.08
CA ALA A 104 3.70 -15.58 1.41
C ALA A 104 2.39 -15.75 0.60
N GLY A 105 1.75 -16.93 0.64
CA GLY A 105 0.47 -17.19 -0.02
C GLY A 105 0.56 -17.78 -1.43
N ARG A 106 1.77 -18.03 -1.96
CA ARG A 106 1.91 -18.65 -3.28
C ARG A 106 1.53 -20.12 -3.23
N SER A 107 0.56 -20.51 -4.05
CA SER A 107 0.04 -21.89 -4.13
C SER A 107 0.48 -22.66 -5.38
N ARG A 108 0.88 -21.98 -6.46
CA ARG A 108 1.21 -22.59 -7.77
C ARG A 108 2.61 -22.21 -8.25
N GLY A 109 3.23 -23.07 -9.05
CA GLY A 109 4.54 -22.82 -9.67
C GLY A 109 5.60 -22.43 -8.64
N ILE A 110 5.64 -23.12 -7.49
CA ILE A 110 6.54 -22.79 -6.37
C ILE A 110 7.96 -23.23 -6.70
N ASP A 111 8.14 -24.45 -7.18
CA ASP A 111 9.47 -25.01 -7.41
C ASP A 111 10.20 -24.32 -8.57
N GLU A 112 9.48 -24.03 -9.66
CA GLU A 112 9.99 -23.22 -10.77
C GLU A 112 10.39 -21.82 -10.30
N ALA A 113 9.48 -21.11 -9.61
CA ALA A 113 9.78 -19.78 -9.08
C ALA A 113 10.94 -19.80 -8.07
N ALA A 114 11.06 -20.84 -7.25
CA ALA A 114 12.13 -20.97 -6.28
C ALA A 114 13.49 -21.17 -6.95
N ASN A 115 13.56 -21.97 -8.01
CA ASN A 115 14.76 -22.15 -8.82
C ASN A 115 15.14 -20.85 -9.53
N ASP A 116 14.18 -20.16 -10.15
CA ASP A 116 14.39 -18.88 -10.82
C ASP A 116 14.91 -17.81 -9.85
N ILE A 117 14.27 -17.67 -8.69
CA ILE A 117 14.70 -16.72 -7.67
C ILE A 117 16.12 -17.05 -7.24
N LYS A 118 16.41 -18.31 -6.92
CA LYS A 118 17.75 -18.75 -6.50
C LYS A 118 18.82 -18.44 -7.55
N ALA A 119 18.52 -18.66 -8.83
CA ALA A 119 19.44 -18.37 -9.93
C ALA A 119 19.71 -16.86 -10.02
N ASN A 120 18.66 -16.05 -10.05
CA ASN A 120 18.75 -14.60 -10.27
C ASN A 120 19.41 -13.85 -9.09
N VAL A 121 19.09 -14.20 -7.84
CA VAL A 121 19.69 -13.52 -6.67
C VAL A 121 21.18 -13.85 -6.49
N ARG A 122 21.66 -14.91 -7.15
CA ARG A 122 23.07 -15.35 -7.12
C ARG A 122 23.87 -14.86 -8.33
N THR A 123 23.26 -14.11 -9.25
CA THR A 123 24.00 -13.49 -10.36
C THR A 123 25.16 -12.65 -9.80
N PRO A 124 26.34 -12.69 -10.41
CA PRO A 124 27.48 -11.89 -9.97
C PRO A 124 27.13 -10.40 -9.87
N GLN A 125 27.52 -9.77 -8.78
CA GLN A 125 27.40 -8.33 -8.56
C GLN A 125 28.56 -7.82 -7.71
N LEU A 126 28.77 -6.51 -7.72
CA LEU A 126 29.69 -5.86 -6.79
C LEU A 126 29.27 -6.15 -5.34
N ARG A 127 30.27 -6.36 -4.49
CA ARG A 127 30.10 -6.76 -3.10
C ARG A 127 30.69 -5.68 -2.19
N GLN A 128 30.02 -5.46 -1.07
CA GLN A 128 30.58 -4.66 0.00
C GLN A 128 31.43 -5.57 0.92
N PRO A 129 32.36 -5.02 1.71
CA PRO A 129 33.02 -5.77 2.78
C PRO A 129 31.99 -6.44 3.70
N LEU A 130 32.28 -7.65 4.18
CA LEU A 130 31.28 -8.50 4.85
C LEU A 130 30.63 -7.84 6.08
N ARG A 131 31.40 -7.07 6.86
CA ARG A 131 30.86 -6.33 8.03
C ARG A 131 29.89 -5.22 7.60
N ILE A 132 30.16 -4.57 6.48
CA ILE A 132 29.30 -3.53 5.90
C ILE A 132 28.02 -4.17 5.34
N GLU A 133 28.12 -5.28 4.60
CA GLU A 133 26.93 -6.01 4.13
C GLU A 133 26.04 -6.46 5.30
N ALA A 134 26.63 -6.95 6.39
CA ALA A 134 25.87 -7.36 7.57
C ALA A 134 25.12 -6.18 8.22
N ALA A 135 25.75 -5.00 8.30
CA ALA A 135 25.11 -3.79 8.82
C ALA A 135 23.99 -3.30 7.89
N LEU A 136 24.24 -3.25 6.59
CA LEU A 136 23.24 -2.91 5.57
C LEU A 136 22.07 -3.89 5.56
N GLY A 137 22.33 -5.18 5.80
CA GLY A 137 21.28 -6.19 5.95
C GLY A 137 20.37 -5.93 7.15
N LYS A 138 20.92 -5.51 8.30
CA LYS A 138 20.10 -5.10 9.46
C LYS A 138 19.25 -3.88 9.14
N HIS A 139 19.83 -2.89 8.45
CA HIS A 139 19.09 -1.70 8.01
C HIS A 139 17.96 -2.07 7.02
N ALA A 140 18.25 -2.94 6.06
CA ALA A 140 17.26 -3.44 5.11
C ALA A 140 16.10 -4.18 5.80
N LEU A 141 16.39 -4.98 6.84
CA LEU A 141 15.34 -5.65 7.64
C LEU A 141 14.47 -4.65 8.43
N ALA A 142 15.04 -3.57 8.95
CA ALA A 142 14.27 -2.52 9.61
C ALA A 142 13.32 -1.81 8.63
N LEU A 143 13.83 -1.43 7.45
CA LEU A 143 13.01 -0.83 6.39
C LEU A 143 11.97 -1.80 5.84
N LEU A 144 12.29 -3.09 5.77
CA LEU A 144 11.36 -4.14 5.39
C LEU A 144 10.20 -4.25 6.38
N ALA A 145 10.46 -4.18 7.69
CA ALA A 145 9.41 -4.21 8.70
C ALA A 145 8.44 -3.01 8.55
N VAL A 146 8.97 -1.82 8.26
CA VAL A 146 8.14 -0.63 7.96
C VAL A 146 7.29 -0.86 6.71
N LEU A 147 7.87 -1.43 5.65
CA LEU A 147 7.14 -1.75 4.42
C LEU A 147 6.07 -2.82 4.65
N ASP A 148 6.35 -3.86 5.45
CA ASP A 148 5.40 -4.91 5.81
C ASP A 148 4.17 -4.32 6.51
N THR A 149 4.38 -3.48 7.52
CA THR A 149 3.29 -2.77 8.21
C THR A 149 2.54 -1.85 7.26
N ALA A 150 3.23 -1.08 6.43
CA ALA A 150 2.56 -0.19 5.48
C ALA A 150 1.73 -0.95 4.43
N CYS A 151 2.17 -2.13 4.00
CA CYS A 151 1.38 -3.02 3.16
C CYS A 151 0.14 -3.53 3.88
N ALA A 152 0.28 -4.02 5.12
CA ALA A 152 -0.85 -4.51 5.92
C ALA A 152 -1.89 -3.40 6.15
N ASN A 153 -1.46 -2.19 6.52
CA ASN A 153 -2.36 -1.07 6.74
C ASN A 153 -3.17 -0.71 5.49
N VAL A 154 -2.57 -0.80 4.29
CA VAL A 154 -3.32 -0.58 3.03
C VAL A 154 -4.42 -1.62 2.87
N ASP A 155 -4.09 -2.89 3.08
CA ASP A 155 -5.04 -3.99 2.91
C ASP A 155 -6.17 -3.90 3.96
N GLU A 156 -5.84 -3.67 5.23
CA GLU A 156 -6.79 -3.57 6.34
C GLU A 156 -7.73 -2.36 6.21
N LEU A 157 -7.18 -1.16 5.96
CA LEU A 157 -8.00 0.05 5.81
C LEU A 157 -8.82 0.01 4.52
N GLY A 158 -8.27 -0.58 3.45
CA GLY A 158 -8.99 -0.78 2.20
C GLY A 158 -10.18 -1.72 2.36
N GLN A 159 -9.99 -2.83 3.08
CA GLN A 159 -11.06 -3.77 3.40
C GLN A 159 -12.13 -3.12 4.30
N ALA A 160 -11.72 -2.44 5.37
CA ALA A 160 -12.67 -1.77 6.28
C ALA A 160 -13.49 -0.68 5.56
N ALA A 161 -12.86 0.12 4.69
CA ALA A 161 -13.56 1.11 3.89
C ALA A 161 -14.55 0.47 2.92
N ALA A 162 -14.17 -0.64 2.27
CA ALA A 162 -15.03 -1.36 1.35
C ALA A 162 -16.24 -1.99 2.06
N GLU A 163 -16.03 -2.68 3.18
CA GLU A 163 -17.09 -3.31 3.98
C GLU A 163 -18.11 -2.28 4.46
N LEU A 164 -17.65 -1.13 4.96
CA LEU A 164 -18.56 -0.09 5.43
C LEU A 164 -19.30 0.55 4.25
N PHE A 165 -18.62 0.81 3.14
CA PHE A 165 -19.23 1.35 1.93
C PHE A 165 -20.31 0.43 1.34
N GLN A 166 -20.14 -0.89 1.40
CA GLN A 166 -21.15 -1.87 0.97
C GLN A 166 -22.47 -1.76 1.76
N THR A 167 -22.46 -1.18 2.96
CA THR A 167 -23.68 -0.94 3.75
C THR A 167 -24.40 0.36 3.40
N HIS A 168 -23.79 1.22 2.59
CA HIS A 168 -24.35 2.54 2.25
C HIS A 168 -25.48 2.41 1.21
N PRO A 169 -26.60 3.15 1.36
CA PRO A 169 -27.73 3.08 0.41
C PRO A 169 -27.36 3.33 -1.05
N ASP A 170 -26.40 4.22 -1.28
CA ASP A 170 -25.92 4.57 -2.62
C ASP A 170 -24.86 3.63 -3.19
N HIS A 171 -24.46 2.57 -2.47
CA HIS A 171 -23.40 1.65 -2.91
C HIS A 171 -23.65 1.11 -4.33
N ALA A 172 -24.84 0.55 -4.57
CA ALA A 172 -25.21 -0.02 -5.86
C ALA A 172 -25.28 1.03 -6.98
N ILE A 173 -25.64 2.28 -6.63
CA ILE A 173 -25.68 3.38 -7.59
C ILE A 173 -24.26 3.79 -7.96
N ILE A 174 -23.40 4.05 -6.97
CA ILE A 174 -22.02 4.50 -7.19
C ILE A 174 -21.20 3.43 -7.91
N THR A 175 -21.39 2.15 -7.56
CA THR A 175 -20.66 1.04 -8.22
C THR A 175 -21.20 0.66 -9.59
N SER A 176 -22.35 1.22 -10.00
CA SER A 176 -22.84 1.08 -11.38
C SER A 176 -22.04 1.90 -12.39
N PHE A 177 -21.29 2.92 -11.94
CA PHE A 177 -20.48 3.76 -12.82
C PHE A 177 -19.18 3.03 -13.23
N PRO A 178 -18.78 3.11 -14.51
CA PRO A 178 -17.58 2.44 -14.99
C PRO A 178 -16.33 2.96 -14.26
N GLY A 179 -15.56 2.03 -13.68
CA GLY A 179 -14.31 2.35 -12.96
C GLY A 179 -14.50 2.64 -11.46
N LEU A 180 -15.74 2.67 -10.95
CA LEU A 180 -16.02 2.80 -9.52
C LEU A 180 -16.33 1.43 -8.90
N ALA A 181 -15.30 0.77 -8.37
CA ALA A 181 -15.46 -0.38 -7.47
C ALA A 181 -15.44 0.07 -6.00
N ASP A 182 -15.57 -0.83 -5.03
CA ASP A 182 -15.71 -0.47 -3.61
C ASP A 182 -14.68 0.55 -3.10
N SER A 183 -13.39 0.35 -3.42
CA SER A 183 -12.33 1.27 -2.96
C SER A 183 -12.42 2.66 -3.60
N THR A 184 -12.72 2.75 -4.91
CA THR A 184 -12.84 4.04 -5.60
C THR A 184 -14.19 4.69 -5.29
N GLY A 185 -15.26 3.90 -5.16
CA GLY A 185 -16.61 4.35 -4.81
C GLY A 185 -16.68 4.91 -3.40
N ALA A 186 -16.06 4.23 -2.42
CA ALA A 186 -15.94 4.74 -1.05
C ALA A 186 -15.22 6.10 -1.01
N ARG A 187 -14.18 6.27 -1.83
CA ARG A 187 -13.45 7.55 -1.96
C ARG A 187 -14.28 8.62 -2.64
N VAL A 188 -15.02 8.29 -3.69
CA VAL A 188 -15.93 9.25 -4.34
C VAL A 188 -16.99 9.71 -3.34
N LEU A 189 -17.66 8.77 -2.65
CA LEU A 189 -18.64 9.09 -1.62
C LEU A 189 -18.04 9.97 -0.51
N ALA A 190 -16.82 9.66 -0.07
CA ALA A 190 -16.11 10.45 0.95
C ALA A 190 -15.89 11.92 0.55
N GLU A 191 -15.69 12.21 -0.74
CA GLU A 191 -15.45 13.57 -1.23
C GLU A 191 -16.78 14.31 -1.47
N ILE A 192 -17.77 13.63 -2.04
CA ILE A 192 -19.04 14.25 -2.45
C ILE A 192 -20.11 14.28 -1.36
N GLY A 193 -20.02 13.42 -0.35
CA GLY A 193 -21.04 13.29 0.69
C GLY A 193 -22.30 12.54 0.24
N ASP A 194 -23.24 12.38 1.16
CA ASP A 194 -24.57 11.80 0.89
C ASP A 194 -25.72 12.79 1.14
N ASP A 195 -25.42 14.02 1.55
CA ASP A 195 -26.39 15.11 1.57
C ASP A 195 -26.84 15.51 0.15
N ARG A 196 -28.09 15.18 -0.17
CA ARG A 196 -28.71 15.48 -1.47
C ARG A 196 -28.86 16.98 -1.75
N ALA A 197 -28.87 17.82 -0.72
CA ALA A 197 -28.98 19.27 -0.83
C ALA A 197 -27.61 19.97 -0.85
N ARG A 198 -26.51 19.23 -0.77
CA ARG A 198 -25.15 19.78 -0.74
C ARG A 198 -24.80 20.60 -1.97
N PHE A 199 -25.20 20.13 -3.15
CA PHE A 199 -25.00 20.83 -4.42
C PHE A 199 -26.32 21.45 -4.88
N ALA A 200 -26.28 22.74 -5.20
CA ALA A 200 -27.48 23.48 -5.64
C ALA A 200 -27.97 23.01 -7.02
N ASP A 201 -27.04 22.64 -7.90
CA ASP A 201 -27.29 22.03 -9.20
C ASP A 201 -26.10 21.17 -9.65
N ALA A 202 -26.19 20.53 -10.82
CA ALA A 202 -25.15 19.64 -11.34
C ALA A 202 -23.87 20.34 -11.84
N ARG A 203 -23.85 21.69 -11.92
CA ARG A 203 -22.69 22.50 -12.30
C ARG A 203 -21.95 23.09 -11.09
N ALA A 204 -22.58 23.04 -9.91
CA ALA A 204 -22.04 23.54 -8.65
C ALA A 204 -20.85 22.72 -8.14
#